data_AF-A0A2M8S6U9-F1
#
_entry.id   AF-A0A2M8S6U9-F1
#
_cell.length_a   1.000
_cell.length_b   1.000
_cell.length_c   1.000
_cell.angle_alpha   90.00
_cell.angle_beta   90.00
_cell.angle_gamma   90.00
#
_symmetry.space_group_name_H-M   'P 1'
#
loop_
_entity.id
_entity.type
_entity.pdbx_description
1 polymer ?
#
loop_
_entity_poly.entity_id
_entity_poly.type
_entity_poly.pdbx_seq_one_letter_code
_entity_poly.pdbx_strand_id
1 'polypeptide(L)' 'LDTIGCRLNQAEIETMARQFRAAGHEIVATANEADLAVINTCTVTAAAASDSRGKVRQAARRGADEIAVTGCWATLEP' A
#
# COMPACT_ATOMS: atom_id res chain seq x y z
N LEU A 1 -11.02 -1.62 9.39
CA LEU A 1 -10.62 -0.57 8.43
C LEU A 1 -9.63 0.33 9.13
N ASP A 2 -8.35 0.02 8.99
CA ASP A 2 -7.27 0.75 9.65
C ASP A 2 -6.53 1.51 8.54
N THR A 3 -6.75 2.81 8.45
CA THR A 3 -6.21 3.66 7.38
C THR A 3 -5.00 4.40 7.90
N ILE A 4 -3.83 3.98 7.45
CA ILE A 4 -2.59 4.72 7.67
C ILE A 4 -2.52 5.83 6.61
N GLY A 5 -2.46 7.08 7.07
CA GLY A 5 -2.18 8.23 6.21
C GLY A 5 -3.29 9.27 6.16
N CYS A 6 -3.24 10.14 5.15
CA CYS A 6 -4.13 11.29 5.01
C CYS A 6 -5.29 11.01 4.02
N ARG A 7 -6.23 11.96 3.90
CA ARG A 7 -7.34 11.87 2.92
C ARG A 7 -6.87 11.65 1.49
N LEU A 8 -5.72 12.23 1.12
CA LEU A 8 -5.13 12.03 -0.21
C LEU A 8 -4.67 10.57 -0.41
N ASN A 9 -3.97 9.99 0.58
CA ASN A 9 -3.51 8.60 0.54
C ASN A 9 -4.68 7.61 0.33
N GLN A 10 -5.83 7.90 0.94
CA GLN A 10 -7.06 7.12 0.79
C GLN A 10 -7.64 7.24 -0.63
N ALA A 11 -7.75 8.47 -1.15
CA ALA A 11 -8.25 8.72 -2.50
C ALA A 11 -7.36 8.08 -3.58
N GLU A 12 -6.05 8.06 -3.38
CA GLU A 12 -5.08 7.40 -4.26
C GLU A 12 -5.26 5.87 -4.24
N ILE A 13 -5.33 5.25 -3.05
CA ILE A 13 -5.58 3.81 -2.91
C ILE A 13 -6.88 3.40 -3.62
N GLU A 14 -7.96 4.16 -3.42
CA GLU A 14 -9.24 3.88 -4.09
C GLU A 14 -9.14 4.02 -5.61
N THR A 15 -8.38 5.01 -6.09
CA THR A 15 -8.15 5.22 -7.51
C THR A 15 -7.34 4.06 -8.11
N MET A 16 -6.26 3.64 -7.45
CA MET A 16 -5.48 2.46 -7.84
C MET A 16 -6.36 1.21 -7.88
N ALA A 17 -7.18 0.97 -6.84
CA ALA A 17 -8.08 -0.17 -6.80
C ALA A 17 -9.11 -0.16 -7.96
N ARG A 18 -9.62 1.02 -8.34
CA ARG A 18 -10.48 1.14 -9.54
C ARG A 18 -9.72 0.86 -10.83
N GLN A 19 -8.49 1.36 -10.97
CA GLN A 19 -7.65 1.15 -12.15
C GLN A 19 -7.29 -0.33 -12.31
N PHE A 20 -6.87 -1.01 -11.24
CA PHE A 20 -6.58 -2.44 -11.27
C PHE A 20 -7.80 -3.26 -11.70
N ARG A 21 -8.97 -2.99 -11.13
CA ARG A 21 -10.23 -3.65 -11.56
C ARG A 21 -10.56 -3.36 -13.01
N ALA A 22 -10.41 -2.12 -13.47
CA ALA A 22 -10.68 -1.74 -14.86
C ALA A 22 -9.70 -2.41 -15.85
N ALA A 23 -8.49 -2.71 -15.42
CA ALA A 23 -7.50 -3.48 -16.17
C ALA A 23 -7.71 -5.01 -16.08
N GLY A 24 -8.74 -5.48 -15.37
CA GLY A 24 -9.08 -6.90 -15.27
C GLY A 24 -8.40 -7.65 -14.11
N HIS A 25 -7.71 -6.94 -13.22
CA HIS A 25 -7.11 -7.55 -12.04
C HIS A 25 -8.15 -7.77 -10.92
N GLU A 26 -7.94 -8.81 -10.13
CA GLU A 26 -8.71 -9.09 -8.92
C GLU A 26 -8.07 -8.43 -7.70
N ILE A 27 -8.88 -7.83 -6.83
CA ILE A 27 -8.42 -7.29 -5.55
C ILE A 27 -8.73 -8.33 -4.48
N VAL A 28 -7.68 -9.01 -4.01
CA VAL A 28 -7.78 -10.05 -2.98
C VAL A 28 -7.75 -9.48 -1.57
N ALA A 29 -8.24 -10.27 -0.61
CA ALA A 29 -8.36 -9.83 0.78
C ALA A 29 -7.06 -9.96 1.58
N THR A 30 -6.17 -10.87 1.17
CA THR A 30 -4.95 -11.19 1.91
C THR A 30 -3.71 -11.15 1.03
N ALA A 31 -2.58 -10.74 1.62
CA ALA A 31 -1.33 -10.54 0.90
C ALA A 31 -0.72 -11.83 0.34
N ASN A 32 -1.04 -12.99 0.92
CA ASN A 32 -0.58 -14.31 0.45
C ASN A 32 -1.34 -14.82 -0.78
N GLU A 33 -2.45 -14.17 -1.14
CA GLU A 33 -3.22 -14.47 -2.35
C GLU A 33 -2.88 -13.47 -3.47
N ALA A 34 -2.00 -12.50 -3.20
CA ALA A 34 -1.70 -11.41 -4.10
C ALA A 34 -0.40 -11.68 -4.85
N ASP A 35 -0.47 -11.67 -6.18
CA ASP A 35 0.73 -11.63 -7.03
C ASP A 35 1.51 -10.31 -6.80
N LEU A 36 0.78 -9.21 -6.55
CA LEU A 36 1.33 -7.89 -6.28
C LEU A 36 0.62 -7.22 -5.11
N ALA A 37 1.39 -6.86 -4.08
CA ALA A 37 0.93 -6.02 -2.98
C ALA A 37 1.39 -4.57 -3.19
N VAL A 38 0.42 -3.65 -3.38
CA VAL A 38 0.70 -2.20 -3.46
C VAL A 38 0.49 -1.55 -2.08
N ILE A 39 1.52 -0.86 -1.59
CA ILE A 39 1.49 -0.18 -0.29
C ILE A 39 1.73 1.31 -0.48
N ASN A 40 0.67 2.10 -0.35
CA ASN A 40 0.74 3.56 -0.44
C ASN A 40 1.11 4.18 0.92
N THR A 41 2.31 4.75 0.99
CA THR A 41 2.97 5.20 2.22
C THR A 41 2.70 6.68 2.51
N CYS A 42 2.64 7.02 3.80
CA CYS A 42 2.46 8.40 4.26
C CYS A 42 3.56 8.81 5.24
N THR A 43 4.04 10.04 5.13
CA THR A 43 5.07 10.63 6.01
C THR A 43 4.63 11.91 6.72
N VAL A 44 3.35 12.27 6.63
CA VAL A 44 2.79 13.49 7.27
C VAL A 44 3.06 13.51 8.77
N THR A 45 3.12 12.34 9.41
CA THR A 45 3.58 12.20 10.80
C THR A 45 4.61 11.09 10.91
N ALA A 46 5.48 11.17 11.93
CA ALA A 46 6.45 10.11 12.22
C ALA A 46 5.77 8.77 12.53
N ALA A 47 4.59 8.79 13.17
CA ALA A 47 3.78 7.60 13.41
C ALA A 47 3.29 6.99 12.08
N ALA A 48 2.72 7.80 11.18
CA ALA A 48 2.27 7.33 9.87
C ALA A 48 3.42 6.75 9.03
N ALA A 49 4.62 7.36 9.11
CA ALA A 49 5.81 6.82 8.44
C ALA A 49 6.23 5.46 9.04
N SER A 50 6.22 5.35 10.37
CA SER A 50 6.53 4.09 11.06
C SER A 50 5.53 2.98 10.72
N ASP A 51 4.23 3.29 10.74
CA ASP A 51 3.17 2.35 10.41
C ASP A 51 3.24 1.92 8.94
N SER A 52 3.50 2.85 8.03
CA SER A 52 3.72 2.56 6.60
C SER A 52 4.84 1.56 6.39
N ARG A 53 6.01 1.78 7.01
CA ARG A 53 7.13 0.81 6.99
C ARG A 53 6.76 -0.51 7.65
N GLY A 54 5.94 -0.47 8.71
CA GLY A 54 5.40 -1.67 9.36
C GLY A 54 4.57 -2.53 8.41
N LYS A 55 3.70 -1.91 7.59
CA LYS A 55 2.90 -2.60 6.58
C LYS A 55 3.75 -3.23 5.48
N VAL A 56 4.80 -2.55 5.01
CA VAL A 56 5.75 -3.12 4.02
C VAL A 56 6.38 -4.39 4.56
N ARG A 57 6.92 -4.36 5.79
CA ARG A 57 7.50 -5.55 6.43
C ARG A 57 6.47 -6.65 6.67
N GLN A 58 5.22 -6.28 7.00
CA GLN A 58 4.15 -7.24 7.20
C GLN A 58 3.77 -7.96 5.90
N ALA A 59 3.68 -7.24 4.77
CA ALA A 59 3.40 -7.85 3.47
C ALA A 59 4.52 -8.83 3.06
N ALA A 60 5.78 -8.44 3.24
CA ALA A 60 6.93 -9.32 2.97
C ALA A 60 6.90 -10.60 3.81
N ARG A 61 6.59 -10.49 5.11
CA ARG A 61 6.48 -11.65 6.01
C ARG A 61 5.27 -12.55 5.71
N ARG A 62 4.22 -12.00 5.11
CA ARG A 62 3.02 -12.74 4.74
C ARG A 62 3.16 -13.47 3.40
N GLY A 63 4.30 -13.30 2.72
CA GLY A 63 4.60 -13.99 1.48
C GLY A 63 3.88 -13.39 0.27
N ALA A 64 3.74 -12.06 0.21
CA ALA A 64 3.40 -11.42 -1.05
C ALA A 64 4.54 -11.65 -2.06
N ASP A 65 4.20 -12.08 -3.28
CA ASP A 65 5.18 -12.42 -4.32
C ASP A 65 5.95 -11.18 -4.79
N GLU A 66 5.24 -10.08 -5.04
CA GLU A 66 5.83 -8.78 -5.35
C GLU A 66 5.26 -7.68 -4.45
N ILE A 67 6.09 -6.69 -4.09
CA ILE A 67 5.68 -5.55 -3.26
C ILE A 67 6.07 -4.25 -3.95
N ALA A 68 5.07 -3.48 -4.38
CA ALA A 68 5.26 -2.12 -4.86
C ALA A 68 4.99 -1.11 -3.73
N VAL A 69 5.98 -0.29 -3.41
CA VAL A 69 5.84 0.78 -2.42
C VAL A 69 5.64 2.11 -3.15
N THR A 70 4.56 2.81 -2.83
CA THR A 70 4.20 4.10 -3.44
C THR A 70 3.99 5.16 -2.35
N GLY A 71 3.70 6.40 -2.74
CA GLY A 71 3.35 7.47 -1.80
C GLY A 71 4.53 8.28 -1.28
N CYS A 72 4.28 9.04 -0.22
CA CYS A 72 5.20 10.09 0.24
C CYS A 72 6.54 9.55 0.73
N TRP A 73 6.57 8.38 1.40
CA TRP A 73 7.82 7.83 1.91
C TRP A 73 8.71 7.36 0.77
N ALA A 74 8.16 6.63 -0.20
CA ALA A 74 8.88 6.18 -1.40
C ALA A 74 9.44 7.34 -2.25
N THR A 75 8.80 8.52 -2.18
CA THR A 75 9.29 9.72 -2.89
C THR A 75 10.41 10.42 -2.13
N LEU A 76 10.36 10.42 -0.79
CA LEU A 76 11.34 11.10 0.06
C LEU A 76 12.60 10.26 0.28
N GLU A 77 12.46 8.93 0.28
CA GLU A 77 13.53 7.94 0.47
C GLU A 77 13.39 6.84 -0.61
N PRO A 78 13.83 7.12 -1.85
CA PRO A 78 13.71 6.19 -2.99
C PRO A 78 14.68 5.00 -2.92
#